data_AF-A0A848BWG1-F1
#
_entry.id   AF-A0A848BWG1-F1
#
_cell.length_a   1.000
_cell.length_b   1.000
_cell.length_c   1.000
_cell.angle_alpha   90.00
_cell.angle_beta   90.00
_cell.angle_gamma   90.00
#
_symmetry.space_group_name_H-M   'P 1'
#
loop_
_entity.id
_entity.type
_entity.pdbx_description
1 polymer ?
#
loop_
_entity_poly.entity_id
_entity_poly.type
_entity_poly.pdbx_seq_one_letter_code
_entity_poly.pdbx_strand_id
1 'polypeptide(L)'
;MKKILITLFFMFLSVFSFGLGDASADVEVYAEVVGPLEIKTTPVNFGVIAKNSNRNLPETEGTINIKGTEGANIKVTFTSSNREWDATKGAVLVALSPTGEIDFTDLTKTLYYYADIYYNDIRLKSNSIIIPENGEINFKVSGTLDAGNVIPGKYEGKFTVKVQYD
;
A
#
# COMPACT_ATOMS: atom_id res chain seq x y z
N MET A 1 1.94 31.89 -29.90
CA MET A 1 1.95 33.35 -29.70
C MET A 1 0.55 33.91 -29.95
N LYS A 2 0.05 34.65 -28.95
CA LYS A 2 -1.05 35.65 -28.93
C LYS A 2 -2.31 35.38 -29.76
N LYS A 3 -3.36 34.89 -29.09
CA LYS A 3 -4.74 34.93 -29.61
C LYS A 3 -5.39 36.26 -29.23
N ILE A 4 -6.02 36.85 -30.23
CA ILE A 4 -6.56 38.20 -30.28
C ILE A 4 -7.80 38.30 -29.39
N LEU A 5 -7.80 39.34 -28.56
CA LEU A 5 -8.88 39.84 -27.74
C LEU A 5 -9.81 40.68 -28.62
N ILE A 6 -11.09 40.34 -28.71
CA ILE A 6 -12.14 41.30 -29.10
C ILE A 6 -13.31 41.16 -28.13
N THR A 7 -13.34 42.11 -27.20
CA THR A 7 -14.42 42.40 -26.26
C THR A 7 -15.60 42.99 -27.04
N LEU A 8 -16.76 42.32 -27.04
CA LEU A 8 -18.01 42.93 -27.52
C LEU A 8 -18.93 43.16 -26.31
N PHE A 9 -19.05 44.43 -25.98
CA PHE A 9 -19.88 45.00 -24.92
C PHE A 9 -21.36 44.92 -25.32
N PHE A 10 -22.08 43.90 -24.87
CA PHE A 10 -23.54 43.86 -24.95
C PHE A 10 -24.12 44.12 -23.55
N MET A 11 -24.46 45.38 -23.33
CA MET A 11 -25.17 45.85 -22.13
C MET A 11 -26.65 45.49 -22.28
N PHE A 12 -27.04 44.32 -21.77
CA PHE A 12 -28.46 43.98 -21.61
C PHE A 12 -28.98 44.63 -20.33
N LEU A 13 -29.75 45.71 -20.48
CA LEU A 13 -30.66 46.18 -19.42
C LEU A 13 -31.78 45.14 -19.27
N SER A 14 -31.68 44.26 -18.28
CA SER A 14 -32.81 43.46 -17.83
C SER A 14 -33.64 44.28 -16.84
N VAL A 15 -34.85 44.63 -17.26
CA VAL A 15 -35.93 45.11 -16.40
C VAL A 15 -36.25 44.04 -15.35
N PHE A 16 -36.01 44.33 -14.07
CA PHE A 16 -36.41 43.49 -12.95
C PHE A 16 -37.93 43.48 -12.82
N SER A 17 -38.58 42.50 -13.44
CA SER A 17 -39.93 42.07 -13.08
C SER A 17 -39.81 41.17 -11.84
N PHE A 18 -40.17 41.70 -10.67
CA PHE A 18 -40.33 40.90 -9.45
C PHE A 18 -41.64 40.11 -9.54
N GLY A 19 -41.59 38.95 -10.21
CA GLY A 19 -42.54 37.87 -9.96
C GLY A 19 -42.09 37.13 -8.71
N LEU A 20 -42.93 37.09 -7.66
CA LEU A 20 -42.79 36.11 -6.58
C LEU A 20 -43.18 34.74 -7.17
N GLY A 21 -42.26 34.14 -7.92
CA GLY A 21 -42.42 32.83 -8.54
C GLY A 21 -41.59 31.78 -7.82
N ASP A 22 -42.18 30.62 -7.56
CA ASP A 22 -41.45 29.46 -7.05
C ASP A 22 -40.31 29.10 -8.02
N ALA A 23 -39.10 28.97 -7.48
CA ALA A 23 -37.91 28.60 -8.23
C ALA A 23 -37.47 27.18 -7.85
N SER A 24 -37.20 26.36 -8.85
CA SER A 24 -36.62 25.02 -8.69
C SER A 24 -35.40 24.86 -9.59
N ALA A 25 -34.42 24.09 -9.12
CA ALA A 25 -33.27 23.65 -9.89
C ALA A 25 -32.97 22.20 -9.55
N ASP A 26 -32.46 21.45 -10.52
CA ASP A 26 -32.07 20.06 -10.33
C ASP A 26 -30.68 19.96 -9.70
N VAL A 27 -30.48 18.95 -8.87
CA VAL A 27 -29.18 18.57 -8.33
C VAL A 27 -28.78 17.28 -9.01
N GLU A 28 -27.66 17.31 -9.74
CA GLU A 28 -27.09 16.09 -10.32
C GLU A 28 -26.42 15.26 -9.23
N VAL A 29 -26.78 13.97 -9.17
CA VAL A 29 -26.26 13.02 -8.18
C VAL A 29 -25.53 11.90 -8.93
N TYR A 30 -24.28 11.67 -8.55
CA TYR A 30 -23.42 10.65 -9.15
C TYR A 30 -22.82 9.76 -8.06
N ALA A 31 -22.63 8.49 -8.41
CA ALA A 31 -21.91 7.53 -7.58
C ALA A 31 -21.09 6.60 -8.48
N GLU A 32 -19.89 6.26 -8.04
CA GLU A 32 -19.08 5.20 -8.63
C GLU A 32 -19.15 3.97 -7.73
N VAL A 33 -19.40 2.81 -8.33
CA VAL A 33 -19.52 1.54 -7.61
C VAL A 33 -18.31 0.68 -7.93
N VAL A 34 -17.52 0.37 -6.90
CA VAL A 34 -16.36 -0.51 -6.99
C VAL A 34 -16.69 -1.92 -6.49
N GLY A 35 -16.01 -2.91 -7.05
CA GLY A 35 -16.09 -4.31 -6.66
C GLY A 35 -15.25 -4.63 -5.42
N PRO A 36 -15.29 -5.87 -4.91
CA PRO A 36 -14.52 -6.26 -3.73
C PRO A 36 -13.00 -6.22 -3.98
N LEU A 37 -12.24 -6.01 -2.91
CA LEU A 37 -10.78 -6.18 -2.89
C LEU A 37 -10.43 -7.58 -2.40
N GLU A 38 -9.53 -8.26 -3.11
CA GLU A 38 -8.96 -9.55 -2.70
C GLU A 38 -7.45 -9.44 -2.49
N ILE A 39 -6.92 -10.10 -1.46
CA ILE A 39 -5.48 -10.15 -1.18
C ILE A 39 -5.03 -11.61 -1.09
N LYS A 40 -3.98 -11.97 -1.83
CA LYS A 40 -3.30 -13.27 -1.73
C LYS A 40 -1.81 -13.05 -1.50
N THR A 41 -1.21 -13.84 -0.62
CA THR A 41 0.22 -13.70 -0.28
C THR A 41 0.96 -15.01 -0.40
N THR A 42 2.24 -14.95 -0.76
CA THR A 42 3.18 -16.07 -0.63
C THR A 42 4.28 -15.73 0.38
N PRO A 43 4.78 -16.72 1.15
CA PRO A 43 5.78 -16.47 2.18
C PRO A 43 7.14 -16.11 1.60
N VAL A 44 7.93 -15.33 2.36
CA VAL A 44 9.36 -15.12 2.13
C VAL A 44 10.11 -16.26 2.83
N ASN A 45 11.06 -16.90 2.14
CA ASN A 45 11.85 -17.99 2.69
C ASN A 45 13.35 -17.70 2.58
N PHE A 46 14.04 -17.66 3.72
CA PHE A 46 15.49 -17.44 3.80
C PHE A 46 16.30 -18.75 3.79
N GLY A 47 15.65 -19.91 3.92
CA GLY A 47 16.30 -21.21 4.02
C GLY A 47 17.05 -21.38 5.34
N VAL A 48 18.19 -22.06 5.29
CA VAL A 48 19.05 -22.28 6.45
C VAL A 48 20.08 -21.16 6.56
N ILE A 49 20.09 -20.47 7.70
CA ILE A 49 20.97 -19.33 7.96
C ILE A 49 21.92 -19.67 9.11
N ALA A 50 23.20 -19.34 8.95
CA ALA A 50 24.17 -19.49 10.01
C ALA A 50 23.96 -18.43 11.10
N LYS A 51 24.18 -18.82 12.35
CA LYS A 51 24.21 -17.88 13.47
C LYS A 51 25.29 -16.81 13.26
N ASN A 52 25.05 -15.58 13.73
CA ASN A 52 25.93 -14.42 13.57
C ASN A 52 26.21 -14.06 12.10
N SER A 53 25.26 -14.32 11.20
CA SER A 53 25.37 -13.96 9.80
C SER A 53 24.17 -13.15 9.33
N ASN A 54 24.38 -12.39 8.26
CA ASN A 54 23.34 -11.67 7.56
C ASN A 54 23.09 -12.34 6.22
N ARG A 55 21.82 -12.42 5.83
CA ARG A 55 21.44 -12.81 4.47
C ARG A 55 20.67 -11.68 3.82
N ASN A 56 21.30 -11.06 2.83
CA ASN A 56 20.79 -9.86 2.17
C ASN A 56 19.68 -10.15 1.14
N LEU A 57 19.46 -11.42 0.78
CA LEU A 57 18.43 -11.87 -0.14
C LEU A 57 17.85 -13.23 0.28
N PRO A 58 16.52 -13.41 0.26
CA PRO A 58 15.90 -14.69 0.54
C PRO A 58 16.23 -15.74 -0.54
N GLU A 59 16.06 -17.02 -0.22
CA GLU A 59 16.07 -18.11 -1.22
C GLU A 59 14.81 -18.06 -2.08
N THR A 60 13.69 -17.61 -1.51
CA THR A 60 12.44 -17.41 -2.23
C THR A 60 11.80 -16.12 -1.77
N GLU A 61 11.58 -15.20 -2.70
CA GLU A 61 10.89 -13.94 -2.45
C GLU A 61 9.39 -14.19 -2.21
N GLY A 62 8.81 -13.41 -1.31
CA GLY A 62 7.38 -13.41 -1.06
C GLY A 62 6.65 -12.55 -2.07
N THR A 63 5.33 -12.70 -2.14
CA THR A 63 4.48 -11.87 -3.00
C THR A 63 3.24 -11.42 -2.27
N ILE A 64 2.71 -10.26 -2.67
CA ILE A 64 1.40 -9.76 -2.29
C ILE A 64 0.66 -9.44 -3.59
N ASN A 65 -0.40 -10.19 -3.88
CA ASN A 65 -1.25 -9.99 -5.04
C ASN A 65 -2.58 -9.40 -4.58
N ILE A 66 -2.96 -8.27 -5.17
CA ILE A 66 -4.20 -7.56 -4.87
C ILE A 66 -5.05 -7.51 -6.14
N LYS A 67 -6.32 -7.88 -6.02
CA LYS A 67 -7.32 -7.71 -7.09
C LYS A 67 -8.38 -6.71 -6.67
N GLY A 68 -8.86 -5.90 -7.61
CA GLY A 68 -9.95 -4.95 -7.39
C GLY A 68 -10.44 -4.32 -8.69
N THR A 69 -11.23 -3.25 -8.59
CA THR A 69 -11.77 -2.54 -9.75
C THR A 69 -10.68 -1.79 -10.51
N GLU A 70 -10.56 -2.05 -11.80
CA GLU A 70 -9.65 -1.35 -12.73
C GLU A 70 -9.83 0.18 -12.66
N GLY A 71 -8.73 0.92 -12.64
CA GLY A 71 -8.74 2.39 -12.58
C GLY A 71 -9.06 2.97 -11.20
N ALA A 72 -9.55 2.17 -10.25
CA ALA A 72 -9.81 2.64 -8.90
C ALA A 72 -8.51 2.92 -8.14
N ASN A 73 -8.51 3.95 -7.31
CA ASN A 73 -7.39 4.25 -6.43
C ASN A 73 -7.50 3.45 -5.13
N ILE A 74 -6.39 2.87 -4.68
CA ILE A 74 -6.30 2.16 -3.41
C ILE A 74 -5.16 2.69 -2.55
N LYS A 75 -5.33 2.56 -1.24
CA LYS A 75 -4.26 2.74 -0.26
C LYS A 75 -3.84 1.41 0.35
N VAL A 76 -2.53 1.17 0.32
CA VAL A 76 -1.88 0.00 0.92
C VAL A 76 -1.14 0.40 2.19
N THR A 77 -1.34 -0.35 3.26
CA THR A 77 -0.71 -0.13 4.57
C THR A 77 -0.10 -1.42 5.08
N PHE A 78 1.03 -1.30 5.79
CA PHE A 78 1.77 -2.43 6.33
C PHE A 78 1.89 -2.29 7.84
N THR A 79 1.53 -3.34 8.58
CA THR A 79 1.58 -3.35 10.04
C THR A 79 2.41 -4.52 10.53
N SER A 80 3.36 -4.27 11.43
CA SER A 80 4.16 -5.31 12.08
C SER A 80 4.30 -4.98 13.55
N SER A 81 4.14 -5.99 14.42
CA SER A 81 4.24 -5.84 15.87
C SER A 81 3.36 -4.68 16.41
N ASN A 82 2.11 -4.59 15.94
CA ASN A 82 1.13 -3.55 16.29
C ASN A 82 1.53 -2.12 15.92
N ARG A 83 2.50 -1.95 15.01
CA ARG A 83 2.93 -0.65 14.49
C ARG A 83 2.76 -0.58 12.98
N GLU A 84 2.24 0.54 12.49
CA GLU A 84 2.20 0.85 11.06
C GLU A 84 3.59 1.25 10.54
N TRP A 85 3.94 0.75 9.36
CA TRP A 85 5.20 0.99 8.67
C TRP A 85 4.95 1.69 7.34
N ASP A 86 5.69 2.77 7.11
CA ASP A 86 5.72 3.45 5.82
C ASP A 86 6.78 2.81 4.91
N ALA A 87 6.35 1.81 4.13
CA ALA A 87 7.21 1.07 3.21
C ALA A 87 7.80 1.94 2.08
N THR A 88 7.31 3.18 1.90
CA THR A 88 7.90 4.14 0.94
C THR A 88 9.18 4.78 1.45
N LYS A 89 9.36 4.80 2.77
CA LYS A 89 10.51 5.44 3.45
C LYS A 89 11.56 4.45 3.91
N GLY A 90 11.22 3.17 4.02
CA GLY A 90 12.09 2.17 4.60
C GLY A 90 11.52 0.76 4.51
N ALA A 91 12.28 -0.19 5.05
CA ALA A 91 11.85 -1.57 5.13
C ALA A 91 10.84 -1.72 6.29
N VAL A 92 9.88 -2.62 6.13
CA VAL A 92 9.00 -3.04 7.23
C VAL A 92 9.81 -3.96 8.14
N LEU A 93 10.02 -3.57 9.40
CA LEU A 93 10.70 -4.45 10.37
C LEU A 93 9.75 -5.55 10.84
N VAL A 94 10.14 -6.79 10.60
CA VAL A 94 9.42 -7.99 11.02
C VAL A 94 10.27 -8.70 12.06
N ALA A 95 9.68 -8.91 13.25
CA ALA A 95 10.27 -9.77 14.26
C ALA A 95 9.83 -11.21 14.00
N LEU A 96 10.77 -12.15 14.11
CA LEU A 96 10.52 -13.59 14.00
C LEU A 96 10.91 -14.25 15.33
N SER A 97 10.18 -15.28 15.73
CA SER A 97 10.46 -16.08 16.92
C SER A 97 10.25 -17.57 16.66
N PRO A 98 10.75 -18.47 17.54
CA PRO A 98 10.55 -19.90 17.37
C PRO A 98 9.09 -20.37 17.44
N THR A 99 8.22 -19.59 18.08
CA THR A 99 6.79 -19.90 18.25
C THR A 99 5.89 -19.06 17.34
N GLY A 100 6.44 -18.08 16.62
CA GLY A 100 5.69 -17.06 15.89
C GLY A 100 5.08 -15.95 16.77
N GLU A 101 5.11 -16.13 18.10
CA GLU A 101 4.74 -15.11 19.08
C GLU A 101 6.00 -14.41 19.61
N ILE A 102 6.02 -13.08 19.58
CA ILE A 102 7.20 -12.31 19.96
C ILE A 102 7.19 -12.07 21.47
N ASP A 103 8.15 -12.67 22.16
CA ASP A 103 8.45 -12.35 23.55
C ASP A 103 9.56 -11.29 23.61
N PHE A 104 9.16 -10.03 23.79
CA PHE A 104 10.10 -8.91 23.90
C PHE A 104 10.95 -8.93 25.17
N THR A 105 10.71 -9.86 26.10
CA THR A 105 11.53 -10.02 27.32
C THR A 105 12.76 -10.90 27.10
N ASP A 106 12.78 -11.73 26.04
CA ASP A 106 13.89 -12.61 25.68
C ASP A 106 14.32 -12.39 24.21
N LEU A 107 15.21 -11.40 24.01
CA LEU A 107 15.73 -11.06 22.69
C LEU A 107 16.66 -12.14 22.11
N THR A 108 17.11 -13.12 22.89
CA THR A 108 17.94 -14.23 22.37
C THR A 108 17.15 -15.18 21.47
N LYS A 109 15.81 -15.03 21.45
CA LYS A 109 14.85 -15.76 20.61
C LYS A 109 14.15 -14.86 19.60
N THR A 110 14.69 -13.68 19.31
CA THR A 110 14.09 -12.76 18.33
C THR A 110 15.05 -12.51 17.18
N LEU A 111 14.59 -12.79 15.96
CA LEU A 111 15.26 -12.44 14.71
C LEU A 111 14.60 -11.24 14.05
N TYR A 112 15.39 -10.45 13.32
CA TYR A 112 14.89 -9.27 12.62
C TYR A 112 15.03 -9.43 11.11
N TYR A 113 13.90 -9.32 10.42
CA TYR A 113 13.81 -9.24 8.98
C TYR A 113 13.39 -7.84 8.56
N TYR A 114 14.18 -7.22 7.69
CA TYR A 114 13.89 -5.92 7.09
C TYR A 114 13.25 -6.17 5.72
N ALA A 115 11.92 -6.14 5.67
CA ALA A 115 11.16 -6.44 4.46
C ALA A 115 11.05 -5.23 3.53
N ASP A 116 11.67 -5.32 2.37
CA ASP A 116 11.53 -4.36 1.29
C ASP A 116 10.39 -4.78 0.37
N ILE A 117 9.50 -3.82 0.10
CA ILE A 117 8.33 -4.00 -0.78
C ILE A 117 8.64 -3.37 -2.13
N TYR A 118 8.45 -4.12 -3.20
CA TYR A 118 8.69 -3.68 -4.57
C TYR A 118 7.39 -3.73 -5.38
N TYR A 119 7.18 -2.71 -6.19
CA TYR A 119 6.12 -2.63 -7.19
C TYR A 119 6.76 -2.27 -8.53
N ASN A 120 6.48 -3.05 -9.58
CA ASN A 120 7.14 -2.93 -10.89
C ASN A 120 8.68 -2.93 -10.78
N ASP A 121 9.23 -3.86 -10.00
CA ASP A 121 10.68 -4.03 -9.72
C ASP A 121 11.39 -2.83 -9.07
N ILE A 122 10.64 -1.82 -8.65
CA ILE A 122 11.16 -0.65 -7.94
C ILE A 122 10.64 -0.69 -6.50
N ARG A 123 11.51 -0.36 -5.54
CA ARG A 123 11.09 -0.23 -4.14
C ARG A 123 9.93 0.75 -4.05
N LEU A 124 8.87 0.36 -3.36
CA LEU A 124 7.62 1.09 -3.25
C LEU A 124 7.86 2.58 -2.98
N LYS A 125 7.23 3.45 -3.78
CA LYS A 125 7.38 4.91 -3.67
C LYS A 125 6.12 5.63 -3.24
N SER A 126 4.96 4.99 -3.38
CA SER A 126 3.67 5.51 -2.97
C SER A 126 2.85 4.39 -2.35
N ASN A 127 2.13 4.73 -1.29
CA ASN A 127 1.13 3.84 -0.68
C ASN A 127 -0.24 3.99 -1.35
N SER A 128 -0.45 5.03 -2.18
CA SER A 128 -1.65 5.24 -2.99
C SER A 128 -1.35 4.84 -4.43
N ILE A 129 -2.12 3.88 -4.96
CA ILE A 129 -1.84 3.17 -6.21
C ILE A 129 -3.14 3.00 -7.00
N ILE A 130 -3.09 3.31 -8.28
CA ILE A 130 -4.19 3.05 -9.20
C ILE A 130 -4.13 1.58 -9.63
N ILE A 131 -5.25 0.87 -9.51
CA ILE A 131 -5.37 -0.50 -10.01
C ILE A 131 -5.24 -0.48 -11.55
N PRO A 132 -4.28 -1.22 -12.13
CA PRO A 132 -4.09 -1.25 -13.59
C PRO A 132 -5.27 -1.91 -14.33
N GLU A 133 -5.29 -1.77 -15.65
CA GLU A 133 -6.36 -2.27 -16.53
C GLU A 133 -6.56 -3.80 -16.51
N ASN A 134 -5.61 -4.57 -15.98
CA ASN A 134 -5.79 -6.01 -15.79
C ASN A 134 -6.43 -6.35 -14.43
N GLY A 135 -6.78 -5.35 -13.62
CA GLY A 135 -7.40 -5.51 -12.31
C GLY A 135 -6.48 -6.04 -11.20
N GLU A 136 -5.18 -6.18 -11.47
CA GLU A 136 -4.24 -6.88 -10.59
C GLU A 136 -2.97 -6.07 -10.28
N ILE A 137 -2.64 -5.99 -9.00
CA ILE A 137 -1.38 -5.42 -8.51
C ILE A 137 -0.56 -6.54 -7.89
N ASN A 138 0.70 -6.67 -8.31
CA ASN A 138 1.65 -7.61 -7.74
C ASN A 138 2.79 -6.84 -7.06
N PHE A 139 2.96 -7.07 -5.77
CA PHE A 139 4.14 -6.66 -5.04
C PHE A 139 5.05 -7.85 -4.80
N LYS A 140 6.35 -7.59 -4.89
CA LYS A 140 7.39 -8.50 -4.46
C LYS A 140 7.89 -8.10 -3.07
N VAL A 141 8.09 -9.09 -2.22
CA VAL A 141 8.57 -8.92 -0.84
C VAL A 141 9.92 -9.60 -0.73
N SER A 142 10.96 -8.80 -0.46
CA SER A 142 12.35 -9.26 -0.38
C SER A 142 13.05 -8.55 0.77
N GLY A 143 14.38 -8.60 0.84
CA GLY A 143 15.16 -7.83 1.81
C GLY A 143 16.10 -8.68 2.66
N THR A 144 16.49 -8.14 3.80
CA THR A 144 17.62 -8.64 4.58
C THR A 144 17.17 -9.25 5.91
N LEU A 145 17.66 -10.46 6.21
CA LEU A 145 17.53 -11.08 7.53
C LEU A 145 18.86 -10.96 8.27
N ASP A 146 18.81 -10.45 9.50
CA ASP A 146 19.93 -10.44 10.44
C ASP A 146 19.72 -11.59 11.44
N ALA A 147 20.57 -12.63 11.35
CA ALA A 147 20.47 -13.79 12.23
C ALA A 147 21.01 -13.52 13.64
N GLY A 148 21.79 -12.45 13.84
CA GLY A 148 22.35 -12.05 15.13
C GLY A 148 22.93 -13.19 15.97
N ASN A 149 22.94 -13.00 17.28
CA ASN A 149 23.39 -14.00 18.25
C ASN A 149 22.21 -14.77 18.86
N VAL A 150 21.26 -15.25 18.04
CA VAL A 150 20.10 -16.00 18.55
C VAL A 150 20.42 -17.47 18.83
N ILE A 151 19.51 -18.16 19.53
CA ILE A 151 19.60 -19.62 19.69
C ILE A 151 19.29 -20.33 18.37
N PRO A 152 19.96 -21.44 18.02
CA PRO A 152 19.60 -22.21 16.83
C PRO A 152 18.16 -22.74 16.90
N GLY A 153 17.43 -22.64 15.79
CA GLY A 153 16.03 -23.08 15.71
C GLY A 153 15.35 -22.65 14.41
N LYS A 154 14.09 -23.05 14.25
CA LYS A 154 13.21 -22.49 13.21
C LYS A 154 12.60 -21.20 13.76
N TYR A 155 12.45 -20.21 12.89
CA TYR A 155 11.92 -18.90 13.26
C TYR A 155 10.85 -18.50 12.26
N GLU A 156 9.73 -18.01 12.77
CA GLU A 156 8.58 -17.59 11.97
C GLU A 156 8.11 -16.22 12.46
N GLY A 157 7.57 -15.43 11.54
CA GLY A 157 7.07 -14.09 11.82
C GLY A 157 6.16 -13.64 10.70
N LYS A 158 5.37 -12.61 10.96
CA LYS A 158 4.42 -12.05 9.99
C LYS A 158 4.28 -10.55 10.16
N PHE A 159 4.00 -9.89 9.05
CA PHE A 159 3.42 -8.55 9.01
C PHE A 159 2.10 -8.63 8.26
N THR A 160 1.23 -7.67 8.50
CA THR A 160 -0.09 -7.57 7.90
C THR A 160 -0.05 -6.53 6.79
N VAL A 161 -0.61 -6.86 5.63
CA VAL A 161 -0.95 -5.89 4.59
C VAL A 161 -2.45 -5.62 4.65
N LYS A 162 -2.84 -4.35 4.62
CA LYS A 162 -4.23 -3.90 4.53
C LYS A 162 -4.39 -3.00 3.32
N VAL A 163 -5.47 -3.21 2.58
CA VAL A 163 -5.84 -2.45 1.39
C VAL A 163 -7.25 -1.90 1.54
N GLN A 164 -7.46 -0.68 1.08
CA GLN A 164 -8.77 -0.02 1.03
C GLN A 164 -8.84 0.85 -0.22
N TYR A 165 -10.03 1.04 -0.78
CA TYR A 165 -10.25 2.10 -1.76
C TYR A 165 -10.05 3.47 -1.10
N ASP A 166 -9.43 4.39 -1.83
CA ASP A 166 -9.21 5.78 -1.42
C ASP A 166 -10.41 6.68 -1.77
#